data_AF-A0A9D8BQV5-F1
#
_entry.id   AF-A0A9D8BQV5-F1
#
_cell.length_a   1.000
_cell.length_b   1.000
_cell.length_c   1.000
_cell.angle_alpha   90.00
_cell.angle_beta   90.00
_cell.angle_gamma   90.00
#
_symmetry.space_group_name_H-M   'P 1'
#
loop_
_entity.id
_entity.type
_entity.pdbx_description
1 polymer ?
#
loop_
_entity_poly.entity_id
_entity_poly.type
_entity_poly.pdbx_seq_one_letter_code
_entity_poly.pdbx_strand_id
1 'polypeptide(L)'
;MKVNDPFPEISVTDEKLDARKYIERGTGRIVFSVFFVAILGTLVAIIFSYGVLLVALLLYPLVSWYTHKKAKALIHGSGVRVSNRQFPQIHRCLLECKDRLDLKKDVDVYIVEAKVLDAATVRNCNEITFTIYVFLVGLCNSIHHETSRA
;
A
#
# COMPACT_ATOMS: atom_id res chain seq x y z
N MET A 1 13.59 -18.38 70.97
CA MET A 1 13.42 -17.08 71.65
C MET A 1 12.54 -16.23 70.75
N LYS A 2 11.27 -15.99 71.13
CA LYS A 2 10.26 -15.32 70.28
C LYS A 2 10.42 -13.81 70.43
N VAL A 3 10.74 -13.11 69.33
CA VAL A 3 10.70 -11.64 69.27
C VAL A 3 9.25 -11.26 68.96
N ASN A 4 8.51 -10.94 70.02
CA ASN A 4 7.18 -10.33 69.94
C ASN A 4 7.35 -8.84 70.26
N ASP A 5 7.87 -8.06 69.32
CA ASP A 5 7.80 -6.61 69.45
C ASP A 5 6.47 -6.15 68.85
N PRO A 6 5.53 -5.61 69.66
CA PRO A 6 4.26 -5.12 69.16
C PRO A 6 4.51 -3.93 68.22
N PHE A 7 3.79 -3.92 67.09
CA PHE A 7 3.81 -2.80 66.16
C PHE A 7 3.45 -1.51 66.92
N PRO A 8 4.20 -0.42 66.76
CA PRO A 8 3.92 0.82 67.48
C PRO A 8 2.52 1.32 67.11
N GLU A 9 1.68 1.47 68.13
CA GLU A 9 0.32 1.96 68.00
C GLU A 9 0.38 3.45 67.67
N ILE A 10 -0.02 3.81 66.45
CA ILE A 10 -0.03 5.20 65.99
C ILE A 10 -1.18 5.89 66.74
N SER A 11 -0.87 6.58 67.84
CA SER A 11 -1.84 7.42 68.55
C SER A 11 -2.10 8.67 67.73
N VAL A 12 -3.08 8.58 66.84
CA VAL A 12 -3.59 9.73 66.10
C VAL A 12 -4.27 10.64 67.12
N THR A 13 -3.52 11.62 67.62
CA THR A 13 -4.05 12.72 68.43
C THR A 13 -4.80 13.64 67.45
N ASP A 14 -6.02 13.24 67.10
CA ASP A 14 -6.81 13.78 65.99
C ASP A 14 -7.39 15.16 66.32
N GLU A 15 -6.59 16.22 66.14
CA GLU A 15 -7.17 17.42 65.52
C GLU A 15 -7.41 17.06 64.06
N LYS A 16 -8.66 16.79 63.70
CA LYS A 16 -9.12 16.37 62.38
C LYS A 16 -8.38 17.16 61.28
N LEU A 17 -7.33 16.56 60.71
CA LEU A 17 -6.47 17.22 59.73
C LEU A 17 -7.30 17.45 58.47
N ASP A 18 -7.72 18.70 58.28
CA ASP A 18 -8.46 19.10 57.10
C ASP A 18 -7.50 19.11 55.91
N ALA A 19 -7.47 18.00 55.17
CA ALA A 19 -6.64 17.79 53.98
C ALA A 19 -6.81 18.92 52.94
N ARG A 20 -7.94 19.63 52.99
CA ARG A 20 -8.25 20.79 52.13
C ARG A 20 -7.32 21.98 52.38
N LYS A 21 -6.73 22.08 53.57
CA LYS A 21 -5.82 23.19 53.97
C LYS A 21 -4.40 23.04 53.42
N TYR A 22 -4.00 21.83 53.03
CA TYR A 22 -2.68 21.51 52.47
C TYR A 22 -2.67 21.41 50.94
N ILE A 23 -3.77 21.76 50.27
CA ILE A 23 -3.79 21.83 48.81
C ILE A 23 -3.16 23.15 48.38
N GLU A 24 -2.02 23.07 47.69
CA GLU A 24 -1.29 24.22 47.14
C GLU A 24 -2.22 25.15 46.35
N ARG A 25 -2.20 26.45 46.70
CA ARG A 25 -3.03 27.48 46.05
C ARG A 25 -2.58 27.64 44.60
N GLY A 26 -3.36 27.08 43.67
CA GLY A 26 -3.13 27.25 42.23
C GLY A 26 -3.15 25.96 41.42
N THR A 27 -3.02 24.80 42.07
CA THR A 27 -3.03 23.48 41.41
C THR A 27 -4.28 23.28 40.56
N GLY A 28 -5.44 23.72 41.05
CA GLY A 28 -6.70 23.65 40.28
C GLY A 28 -6.66 24.44 38.96
N ARG A 29 -6.02 25.61 38.93
CA ARG A 29 -5.92 26.44 37.70
C ARG A 29 -4.96 25.84 36.69
N ILE A 30 -3.84 25.28 37.15
CA ILE A 30 -2.86 24.61 36.29
C ILE A 30 -3.47 23.34 35.69
N VAL A 31 -4.08 22.50 36.53
CA VAL A 31 -4.75 21.28 36.08
C VAL A 31 -5.85 21.61 35.07
N PHE A 32 -6.70 22.61 35.36
CA PHE A 32 -7.73 23.06 34.41
C PHE A 32 -7.15 23.55 33.08
N SER A 33 -6.08 24.35 33.12
CA SER A 33 -5.42 24.86 31.91
C SER A 33 -4.82 23.73 31.08
N VAL A 34 -4.19 22.74 31.72
CA VAL A 34 -3.59 21.59 31.02
C VAL A 34 -4.68 20.75 30.35
N PHE A 35 -5.77 20.45 31.07
CA PHE A 35 -6.90 19.72 30.48
C PHE A 35 -7.55 20.49 29.33
N PHE A 36 -7.72 21.80 29.47
CA PHE A 36 -8.30 22.65 28.43
C PHE A 36 -7.45 22.64 27.15
N VAL A 37 -6.13 22.81 27.28
CA VAL A 37 -5.19 22.76 26.15
C VAL A 37 -5.14 21.37 25.52
N ALA A 38 -5.17 20.31 26.34
CA ALA A 38 -5.18 18.93 25.85
C ALA A 38 -6.44 18.66 25.01
N ILE A 39 -7.63 19.03 25.50
CA ILE A 39 -8.89 18.87 24.77
C ILE A 39 -8.87 19.65 23.46
N LEU A 40 -8.42 20.91 23.49
CA LEU A 40 -8.34 21.75 22.29
C LEU A 40 -7.36 21.16 21.26
N GLY A 41 -6.19 20.70 21.73
CA GLY A 41 -5.18 20.06 20.89
C GLY A 41 -5.68 18.77 20.23
N THR A 42 -6.39 17.92 20.99
CA THR A 42 -6.99 16.69 20.45
C THR A 42 -8.06 17.01 19.40
N LEU A 43 -8.89 18.04 19.61
CA LEU A 43 -9.93 18.43 18.67
C LEU A 43 -9.35 18.95 17.35
N VAL A 44 -8.29 19.76 17.42
CA VAL A 44 -7.53 20.20 16.24
C VAL A 44 -6.89 19.00 15.52
N ALA A 45 -6.24 18.09 16.26
CA ALA A 45 -5.62 16.90 15.67
C ALA A 45 -6.64 16.00 14.94
N ILE A 46 -7.83 15.84 15.51
CA ILE A 46 -8.95 15.14 14.89
C ILE A 46 -9.33 15.81 13.56
N ILE A 47 -9.55 17.13 13.55
CA ILE A 47 -9.92 17.88 12.34
C ILE A 47 -8.85 17.72 11.25
N PHE A 48 -7.57 17.86 11.60
CA PHE A 48 -6.49 17.69 10.63
C PHE A 48 -6.36 16.24 10.14
N SER A 49 -6.51 15.25 11.02
CA SER A 49 -6.44 13.84 10.63
C SER A 49 -7.56 13.49 9.64
N TYR A 50 -8.79 13.91 9.90
CA TYR A 50 -9.90 13.69 8.97
C TYR A 50 -9.81 14.56 7.72
N GLY A 51 -9.32 15.80 7.84
CA GLY A 51 -9.12 16.70 6.71
C GLY A 51 -8.08 16.18 5.72
N VAL A 52 -6.92 15.73 6.21
CA VAL A 52 -5.88 15.10 5.38
C VAL A 52 -6.40 13.82 4.73
N LEU A 53 -7.13 13.00 5.48
CA LEU A 53 -7.75 11.79 4.93
C LEU A 53 -8.74 12.11 3.81
N LEU A 54 -9.55 13.15 3.96
CA LEU A 54 -10.52 13.60 2.95
C LEU A 54 -9.82 14.09 1.68
N VAL A 55 -8.76 14.88 1.83
CA VAL A 55 -7.94 15.36 0.70
C VAL A 55 -7.26 14.20 -0.01
N ALA A 56 -6.68 13.25 0.73
CA ALA A 56 -6.07 12.06 0.15
C ALA A 56 -7.11 11.21 -0.60
N LEU A 57 -8.31 11.03 -0.04
CA LEU A 57 -9.40 10.28 -0.67
C LEU A 57 -9.87 10.95 -1.97
N LEU A 58 -9.89 12.28 -2.03
CA LEU A 58 -10.25 13.03 -3.23
C LEU A 58 -9.16 12.99 -4.30
N LEU A 59 -7.88 13.06 -3.90
CA LEU A 59 -6.75 13.04 -4.82
C LEU A 59 -6.42 11.64 -5.35
N TYR A 60 -6.66 10.59 -4.55
CA TYR A 60 -6.37 9.21 -4.91
C TYR A 60 -6.96 8.77 -6.27
N PRO A 61 -8.27 8.93 -6.55
CA PRO A 61 -8.83 8.53 -7.84
C PRO A 61 -8.27 9.34 -9.01
N LEU A 62 -7.95 10.61 -8.79
CA LEU A 62 -7.38 11.48 -9.82
C LEU A 62 -5.96 11.02 -10.21
N VAL A 63 -5.12 10.74 -9.21
CA VAL A 63 -3.77 10.22 -9.42
C VAL A 63 -3.82 8.82 -10.04
N SER A 64 -4.68 7.94 -9.53
CA SER A 64 -4.86 6.58 -10.07
C SER A 64 -5.30 6.59 -11.54
N TRP A 65 -6.26 7.45 -11.91
CA TRP A 65 -6.69 7.57 -13.29
C TRP A 65 -5.59 8.11 -14.21
N TYR A 66 -4.81 9.09 -13.74
CA TYR A 66 -3.68 9.64 -14.48
C TYR A 66 -2.58 8.59 -14.71
N THR A 67 -2.22 7.82 -13.69
CA THR A 67 -1.19 6.76 -13.81
C THR A 67 -1.65 5.66 -14.76
N HIS A 68 -2.92 5.24 -14.70
CA HIS A 68 -3.47 4.26 -15.64
C HIS A 68 -3.42 4.75 -17.09
N LYS A 69 -3.79 6.01 -17.34
CA LYS A 69 -3.70 6.59 -18.69
C LYS A 69 -2.27 6.69 -19.18
N LYS A 70 -1.34 7.11 -18.32
CA LYS A 70 0.08 7.20 -18.65
C LYS A 70 0.68 5.83 -18.95
N ALA A 71 0.35 4.81 -18.16
CA ALA A 71 0.78 3.43 -18.40
C ALA A 71 0.27 2.93 -19.77
N LYS A 72 -1.02 3.14 -20.07
CA LYS A 72 -1.60 2.76 -21.37
C LYS A 72 -0.91 3.49 -22.53
N ALA A 73 -0.64 4.79 -22.39
CA ALA A 73 0.04 5.58 -23.42
C ALA A 73 1.50 5.13 -23.61
N LEU A 74 2.21 4.78 -22.54
CA LEU A 74 3.57 4.24 -22.62
C LEU A 74 3.59 2.88 -23.33
N ILE A 75 2.62 2.00 -23.03
CA ILE A 75 2.49 0.70 -23.70
C ILE A 75 2.20 0.90 -25.19
N HIS A 76 1.31 1.83 -25.56
CA HIS A 76 0.97 2.07 -26.96
C HIS A 76 2.06 2.81 -27.73
N GLY A 77 2.80 3.70 -27.07
CA GLY A 77 3.87 4.51 -27.68
C GLY A 77 5.22 3.80 -27.76
N SER A 78 5.53 2.90 -26.81
CA SER A 78 6.81 2.18 -26.73
C SER A 78 6.68 0.70 -27.08
N GLY A 79 5.46 0.16 -27.11
CA GLY A 79 5.20 -1.24 -27.36
C GLY A 79 5.06 -1.56 -28.84
N VAL A 80 5.77 -2.58 -29.31
CA VAL A 80 5.58 -3.12 -30.66
C VAL A 80 4.53 -4.22 -30.61
N ARG A 81 3.47 -4.11 -31.42
CA ARG A 81 2.43 -5.14 -31.54
C ARG A 81 3.03 -6.39 -32.17
N VAL A 82 2.84 -7.55 -31.53
CA VAL A 82 3.22 -8.85 -32.11
C VAL A 82 2.23 -9.19 -33.21
N SER A 83 2.75 -9.38 -34.42
CA SER A 83 1.95 -9.75 -35.59
C SER A 83 2.67 -10.87 -36.34
N ASN A 84 1.96 -11.61 -37.19
CA ASN A 84 2.60 -12.61 -38.04
C ASN A 84 3.71 -12.00 -38.94
N ARG A 85 3.61 -10.70 -39.27
CA ARG A 85 4.64 -9.97 -40.02
C ARG A 85 5.81 -9.49 -39.17
N GLN A 86 5.62 -9.32 -37.87
CA GLN A 86 6.59 -8.76 -36.92
C GLN A 86 6.71 -9.72 -35.73
N PHE A 87 7.81 -10.49 -35.70
CA PHE A 87 8.07 -11.60 -34.77
C PHE A 87 7.22 -12.89 -35.01
N PRO A 88 7.39 -13.57 -36.17
CA PRO A 88 6.59 -14.75 -36.54
C PRO A 88 6.81 -15.96 -35.60
N GLN A 89 7.96 -16.04 -34.93
CA GLN A 89 8.26 -17.11 -33.97
C GLN A 89 7.45 -16.93 -32.67
N ILE A 90 7.44 -15.71 -32.13
CA ILE A 90 6.68 -15.36 -30.92
C ILE A 90 5.18 -15.48 -31.20
N HIS A 91 4.73 -15.05 -32.39
CA HIS A 91 3.33 -15.17 -32.79
C HIS A 91 2.85 -16.63 -32.85
N ARG A 92 3.68 -17.57 -33.32
CA ARG A 92 3.34 -19.00 -33.33
C ARG A 92 3.21 -19.56 -31.91
N CYS A 93 4.16 -19.27 -31.02
CA CYS A 93 4.08 -19.69 -29.62
C CYS A 93 2.81 -19.13 -28.93
N LEU A 94 2.44 -17.87 -29.24
CA LEU A 94 1.20 -17.27 -28.74
C LEU A 94 -0.06 -17.99 -29.21
N LEU A 95 -0.11 -18.43 -30.47
CA LEU A 95 -1.24 -19.19 -31.00
C LEU A 95 -1.34 -20.56 -30.33
N GLU A 96 -0.22 -21.24 -30.13
CA GLU A 96 -0.18 -22.51 -29.39
C GLU A 96 -0.64 -22.32 -27.94
N CYS A 97 -0.20 -21.25 -27.25
CA CYS A 97 -0.69 -20.93 -25.91
C CYS A 97 -2.19 -20.61 -25.92
N LYS A 98 -2.68 -19.82 -26.89
CA LYS A 98 -4.11 -19.49 -27.02
C LYS A 98 -4.96 -20.76 -27.15
N ASP A 99 -4.51 -21.70 -27.98
CA ASP A 99 -5.17 -22.99 -28.20
C ASP A 99 -5.20 -23.84 -26.91
N ARG A 100 -4.06 -23.92 -26.21
CA ARG A 100 -3.95 -24.67 -24.94
C ARG A 100 -4.78 -24.07 -23.80
N LEU A 101 -5.06 -22.77 -23.83
CA LEU A 101 -5.84 -22.07 -22.82
C LEU A 101 -7.33 -21.89 -23.21
N ASP A 102 -7.79 -22.43 -24.34
CA ASP A 102 -9.17 -22.29 -24.87
C ASP A 102 -9.69 -20.83 -24.84
N LEU A 103 -8.80 -19.89 -25.18
CA LEU A 103 -9.13 -18.45 -25.18
C LEU A 103 -9.96 -18.10 -26.42
N LYS A 104 -11.27 -17.95 -26.23
CA LYS A 104 -12.24 -17.59 -27.28
C LYS A 104 -12.11 -16.17 -27.82
N LYS A 105 -11.40 -15.28 -27.10
CA LYS A 105 -11.20 -13.88 -27.52
C LYS A 105 -9.86 -13.72 -28.20
N ASP A 106 -9.82 -12.85 -29.22
CA ASP A 106 -8.55 -12.42 -29.79
C ASP A 106 -7.80 -11.56 -28.78
N VAL A 107 -6.55 -11.96 -28.57
CA VAL A 107 -5.65 -11.36 -27.60
C VAL A 107 -4.60 -10.58 -28.37
N ASP A 108 -4.57 -9.27 -28.17
CA ASP A 108 -3.49 -8.44 -28.70
C ASP A 108 -2.33 -8.41 -27.72
N VAL A 109 -1.15 -8.76 -28.23
CA VAL A 109 0.09 -8.84 -27.47
C VAL A 109 1.03 -7.73 -27.89
N TYR A 110 1.47 -6.95 -26.92
CA TYR A 110 2.46 -5.89 -27.12
C TYR A 110 3.75 -6.23 -26.38
N ILE A 111 4.86 -6.04 -27.08
CA ILE A 111 6.21 -6.19 -26.57
C ILE A 111 6.73 -4.80 -26.18
N VAL A 112 7.03 -4.60 -24.90
CA VAL A 112 7.66 -3.36 -24.40
C VAL A 112 9.06 -3.67 -23.89
N GLU A 113 10.04 -2.85 -24.25
CA GLU A 113 11.39 -2.93 -23.69
C GLU A 113 11.36 -2.50 -22.22
N ALA A 114 11.66 -3.43 -21.31
CA ALA A 114 11.79 -3.13 -19.89
C ALA A 114 12.95 -3.91 -19.28
N LYS A 115 13.54 -3.33 -18.23
CA LYS A 115 14.66 -3.92 -17.49
C LYS A 115 14.26 -5.10 -16.59
N VAL A 116 12.95 -5.27 -16.36
CA VAL A 116 12.38 -6.28 -15.45
C VAL A 116 11.52 -7.24 -16.26
N LEU A 117 11.65 -8.54 -15.96
CA LEU A 117 10.80 -9.58 -16.53
C LEU A 117 9.44 -9.54 -15.84
N ASP A 118 8.42 -9.08 -16.56
CA ASP A 118 7.05 -9.04 -16.06
C ASP A 118 6.05 -9.28 -17.21
N ALA A 119 4.84 -9.69 -16.88
CA ALA A 119 3.74 -9.81 -17.83
C ALA A 119 2.47 -9.28 -17.19
N ALA A 120 1.94 -8.18 -17.74
CA ALA A 120 0.75 -7.53 -17.24
C ALA A 120 -0.42 -7.70 -18.22
N THR A 121 -1.62 -7.95 -17.69
CA THR A 121 -2.84 -7.97 -18.49
C THR A 121 -3.63 -6.69 -18.27
N VAL A 122 -3.96 -6.00 -19.34
CA VAL A 122 -4.80 -4.80 -19.32
C VAL A 122 -6.11 -5.15 -20.03
N ARG A 123 -7.18 -5.31 -19.26
CA ARG A 123 -8.52 -5.50 -19.82
C ARG A 123 -9.10 -4.14 -20.18
N ASN A 124 -9.30 -3.88 -21.47
CA ASN A 124 -10.12 -2.78 -21.95
C ASN A 124 -11.54 -3.32 -22.23
N CYS A 125 -12.57 -2.47 -22.18
CA CYS A 125 -13.97 -2.89 -22.10
C CYS A 125 -14.43 -3.86 -23.23
N ASN A 126 -13.77 -3.84 -24.40
CA ASN A 126 -14.08 -4.74 -25.53
C ASN A 126 -12.93 -5.70 -25.91
N GLU A 127 -11.68 -5.41 -25.50
CA GLU A 127 -10.49 -6.15 -25.93
C GLU A 127 -9.57 -6.42 -24.73
N ILE A 128 -9.07 -7.64 -24.63
CA ILE A 128 -8.09 -8.01 -23.61
C ILE A 128 -6.71 -7.80 -24.22
N THR A 129 -5.98 -6.82 -23.72
CA THR A 129 -4.61 -6.52 -24.16
C THR A 129 -3.62 -7.15 -23.20
N PHE A 130 -2.76 -8.03 -23.69
CA PHE A 130 -1.64 -8.56 -22.90
C PHE A 130 -0.41 -7.71 -23.20
N THR A 131 0.19 -7.14 -22.16
CA THR A 131 1.44 -6.40 -22.25
C THR A 131 2.54 -7.30 -21.71
N ILE A 132 3.34 -7.84 -22.60
CA ILE A 132 4.48 -8.67 -22.24
C ILE A 132 5.71 -7.76 -22.23
N TYR A 133 6.34 -7.62 -21.07
CA TYR A 133 7.61 -6.90 -20.98
C TYR A 133 8.71 -7.84 -21.47
N VAL A 134 9.32 -7.51 -22.59
CA VAL A 134 10.29 -8.41 -23.24
C VAL A 134 11.67 -8.12 -22.68
N PHE A 135 12.06 -8.99 -21.76
CA PHE A 135 13.38 -9.62 -21.76
C PHE A 135 13.30 -11.02 -22.39
N LEU A 136 12.42 -11.21 -23.39
CA LEU A 136 12.17 -12.50 -24.04
C LEU A 136 13.19 -12.87 -25.13
N VAL A 137 14.09 -11.94 -25.50
CA VAL A 137 15.27 -12.28 -26.33
C VAL A 137 16.20 -13.24 -25.56
N GLY A 138 16.28 -13.13 -24.23
CA GLY A 138 17.06 -14.07 -23.41
C GLY A 138 16.41 -15.44 -23.23
N LEU A 139 15.08 -15.48 -23.09
CA LEU A 139 14.34 -16.72 -22.78
C LEU A 139 14.14 -17.63 -23.99
N CYS A 140 13.94 -17.07 -25.19
CA CYS A 140 13.84 -17.88 -26.41
C CYS A 140 15.17 -18.57 -26.75
N ASN A 141 16.30 -17.92 -26.44
CA ASN A 141 17.63 -18.52 -26.60
C ASN A 141 17.88 -19.64 -25.58
N SER A 142 17.29 -19.56 -24.38
CA SER A 142 17.40 -20.60 -23.36
C SER A 142 16.58 -21.85 -23.70
N ILE A 143 15.36 -21.69 -24.23
CA ILE A 143 14.49 -22.82 -24.59
C ILE A 143 15.06 -23.59 -25.78
N HIS A 144 15.64 -22.90 -26.77
CA HIS A 144 16.24 -23.58 -27.93
C HIS A 144 17.48 -24.42 -27.60
N HIS A 145 18.19 -24.06 -26.52
CA HIS A 145 19.37 -24.78 -26.05
C HIS A 145 19.04 -26.07 -25.28
N GLU A 146 17.84 -26.14 -24.69
CA GLU A 146 17.41 -27.27 -23.87
C GLU A 146 16.75 -28.36 -24.75
N THR A 147 16.07 -27.98 -25.84
CA THR A 147 15.49 -28.93 -26.82
C THR A 147 16.51 -29.54 -27.78
N SER A 148 17.75 -29.04 -27.84
CA SER A 148 18.84 -29.62 -28.64
C SER A 148 19.72 -30.61 -27.85
N ARG A 149 19.43 -30.80 -26.55
CA ARG A 149 20.13 -31.75 -25.66
C ARG A 149 19.23 -32.91 -25.19
N ALA A 150 17.97 -32.93 -25.57
CA ALA A 150 17.05 -34.05 -25.39
C ALA A 150 16.88 -34.79 -26.72
#